data_AF-A0A853T479-F1
#
_entry.id   AF-A0A853T479-F1
#
_cell.length_a   1.000
_cell.length_b   1.000
_cell.length_c   1.000
_cell.angle_alpha   90.00
_cell.angle_beta   90.00
_cell.angle_gamma   90.00
#
_symmetry.space_group_name_H-M   'P 1'
#
loop_
_entity.id
_entity.type
_entity.pdbx_description
1 polymer ?
#
loop_
_entity_poly.entity_id
_entity_poly.type
_entity_poly.pdbx_seq_one_letter_code
_entity_poly.pdbx_strand_id
1 'polypeptide(L)' 'MCIGCHGIPGYKATFPEVFQVPMIGGQPAKYIENALQAYKKGDRKHPSMKGIASSLSDQDIADVAAYYAQQAKPN' A
#
# COMPACT_ATOMS: atom_id res chain seq x y z
N MET A 1 -4.63 9.36 0.66
CA MET A 1 -4.31 8.66 -0.60
C MET A 1 -4.40 7.14 -0.48
N CYS A 2 -3.79 6.48 0.51
CA CYS A 2 -3.73 5.01 0.57
C CYS A 2 -5.06 4.33 0.98
N ILE A 3 -5.81 4.92 1.92
CA ILE A 3 -7.09 4.37 2.41
C ILE A 3 -8.18 4.27 1.33
N GLY A 4 -8.07 5.06 0.25
CA GLY A 4 -9.05 5.06 -0.83
C GLY A 4 -9.19 3.71 -1.54
N CYS A 5 -8.13 2.91 -1.53
CA CYS A 5 -8.17 1.53 -2.04
C CYS A 5 -8.00 0.51 -0.91
N HIS A 6 -7.10 0.77 0.05
CA HIS A 6 -6.71 -0.20 1.07
C HIS A 6 -7.63 -0.26 2.30
N GLY A 7 -8.58 0.67 2.42
CA GLY A 7 -9.54 0.76 3.53
C GLY A 7 -10.96 0.31 3.18
N ILE A 8 -11.20 -0.17 1.96
CA ILE A 8 -12.55 -0.57 1.53
C ILE A 8 -12.96 -1.85 2.28
N PRO A 9 -14.17 -1.91 2.87
CA PRO A 9 -14.66 -3.11 3.54
C PRO A 9 -14.53 -4.36 2.67
N GLY A 10 -14.00 -5.44 3.26
CA GLY A 10 -13.76 -6.69 2.54
C GLY A 10 -12.58 -6.65 1.57
N TYR A 11 -11.77 -5.58 1.58
CA TYR A 11 -10.52 -5.49 0.80
C TYR A 11 -10.73 -5.66 -0.71
N LYS A 12 -11.85 -5.12 -1.18
CA LYS A 12 -12.33 -5.20 -2.56
C LYS A 12 -12.58 -3.80 -3.10
N ALA A 13 -11.78 -3.37 -4.07
CA ALA A 13 -12.12 -2.17 -4.84
C ALA A 13 -13.11 -2.55 -5.95
N THR A 14 -14.17 -1.76 -6.12
CA THR A 14 -15.35 -2.12 -6.94
C THR A 14 -15.36 -1.46 -8.34
N PHE A 15 -14.34 -0.67 -8.69
CA PHE A 15 -14.29 0.05 -9.97
C PHE A 15 -12.88 0.06 -10.56
N PRO A 16 -12.69 -0.16 -11.87
CA PRO A 16 -13.69 -0.52 -12.90
C PRO A 16 -14.14 -2.00 -12.86
N GLU A 17 -13.36 -2.88 -12.22
CA GLU A 17 -13.70 -4.28 -11.96
C GLU A 17 -13.44 -4.58 -10.47
N VAL A 18 -14.05 -5.64 -9.92
CA VAL A 18 -13.79 -6.03 -8.53
C VAL A 18 -12.41 -6.67 -8.42
N PHE A 19 -11.48 -6.03 -7.72
CA PHE A 19 -10.15 -6.59 -7.44
C PHE A 19 -9.80 -6.56 -5.96
N GLN A 20 -8.97 -7.53 -5.54
CA GLN A 20 -8.45 -7.63 -4.18
C GLN A 20 -7.38 -6.56 -3.95
N VAL A 21 -7.55 -5.78 -2.89
CA VAL A 21 -6.57 -4.79 -2.44
C VAL A 21 -6.06 -5.20 -1.07
N PRO A 22 -4.75 -5.46 -0.91
CA PRO A 22 -4.25 -6.02 0.35
C PRO A 22 -4.44 -5.05 1.52
N MET A 23 -4.76 -5.59 2.69
CA MET A 23 -4.70 -4.87 3.96
C MET A 23 -3.25 -4.44 4.24
N ILE A 24 -3.04 -3.16 4.54
CA ILE A 24 -1.72 -2.61 4.91
C ILE A 24 -1.62 -2.24 6.40
N GLY A 25 -2.75 -2.03 7.07
CA GLY A 25 -2.78 -1.78 8.52
C GLY A 25 -2.24 -2.98 9.30
N GLY A 26 -1.34 -2.72 10.25
CA GLY A 26 -0.71 -3.73 11.10
C GLY A 26 0.31 -4.62 10.38
N GLN A 27 0.66 -4.31 9.13
CA GLN A 27 1.79 -4.97 8.45
C GLN A 27 3.12 -4.40 8.96
N PRO A 28 4.20 -5.20 9.04
CA PRO A 28 5.50 -4.70 9.48
C PRO A 28 5.96 -3.52 8.60
N ALA A 29 6.46 -2.43 9.22
CA ALA A 29 6.89 -1.24 8.49
C ALA A 29 7.88 -1.60 7.37
N LYS A 30 8.91 -2.38 7.69
CA LYS A 30 9.92 -2.86 6.74
C LYS A 30 9.32 -3.61 5.53
N TYR A 31 8.22 -4.33 5.72
CA TYR A 31 7.53 -5.00 4.61
C TYR A 31 6.85 -3.98 3.70
N ILE A 32 6.18 -2.98 4.27
CA ILE A 32 5.54 -1.90 3.50
C ILE A 32 6.60 -1.09 2.73
N GLU A 33 7.71 -0.73 3.37
CA GLU A 33 8.84 -0.04 2.72
C GLU A 33 9.37 -0.82 1.53
N ASN A 34 9.71 -2.10 1.75
CA ASN A 34 10.24 -2.96 0.70
C ASN A 34 9.25 -3.12 -0.46
N ALA A 35 7.96 -3.25 -0.17
CA ALA A 35 6.93 -3.35 -1.21
C ALA A 35 6.84 -2.07 -2.04
N LEU A 36 6.79 -0.89 -1.40
CA LEU A 36 6.73 0.40 -2.09
C LEU A 36 7.99 0.66 -2.91
N GLN A 37 9.17 0.36 -2.37
CA GLN A 37 10.43 0.46 -3.11
C GLN A 37 10.47 -0.50 -4.31
N ALA A 38 10.00 -1.74 -4.14
CA ALA A 38 9.93 -2.71 -5.24
C ALA A 38 8.96 -2.26 -6.34
N TYR A 39 7.83 -1.66 -5.99
CA TYR A 39 6.93 -1.03 -6.96
C TYR A 39 7.63 0.15 -7.66
N LYS A 40 8.27 1.05 -6.90
CA LYS A 40 9.00 2.22 -7.43
C LYS A 40 10.12 1.81 -8.39
N LYS A 41 10.85 0.73 -8.12
CA LYS A 41 11.90 0.16 -8.99
C LYS A 41 11.33 -0.61 -10.18
N GLY A 42 10.16 -1.22 -10.03
CA GLY A 42 9.52 -2.05 -11.05
C GLY A 42 9.73 -3.56 -10.85
N ASP A 43 10.42 -3.96 -9.78
CA ASP A 43 10.61 -5.36 -9.37
C ASP A 43 9.26 -6.02 -9.03
N ARG A 44 8.35 -5.24 -8.43
CA ARG A 44 6.96 -5.64 -8.21
C ARG A 44 6.07 -4.93 -9.22
N LYS A 45 5.30 -5.69 -9.99
CA LYS A 45 4.47 -5.17 -11.09
C LYS A 45 3.02 -5.00 -10.65
N HIS A 46 2.55 -3.74 -10.62
CA HIS A 46 1.13 -3.39 -10.55
C HIS A 46 0.96 -1.94 -11.00
N PRO A 47 0.21 -1.63 -12.08
CA PRO A 47 0.17 -0.28 -12.65
C PRO A 47 -0.21 0.82 -11.64
N SER A 48 -1.26 0.61 -10.86
CA SER A 48 -1.70 1.59 -9.86
C SER A 48 -0.65 1.83 -8.78
N MET A 49 -0.11 0.77 -8.16
CA MET A 49 0.92 0.91 -7.13
C MET A 49 2.26 1.41 -7.68
N LYS A 50 2.59 1.13 -8.95
CA LYS A 50 3.74 1.75 -9.62
C LYS A 50 3.56 3.25 -9.71
N GLY A 51 2.40 3.73 -10.16
CA GLY A 51 2.07 5.15 -10.22
C GLY A 51 2.17 5.82 -8.85
N ILE A 52 1.53 5.24 -7.83
CA ILE A 52 1.58 5.72 -6.45
C ILE A 52 3.02 5.73 -5.91
N ALA A 53 3.75 4.62 -6.00
CA ALA A 53 5.09 4.53 -5.43
C ALA A 53 6.10 5.45 -6.15
N SER A 54 5.87 5.76 -7.42
CA SER A 54 6.74 6.66 -8.19
C SER A 54 6.59 8.12 -7.77
N SER A 55 5.47 8.51 -7.16
CA SER A 55 5.24 9.87 -6.65
C SER A 55 5.71 10.08 -5.21
N LEU A 56 6.22 9.04 -4.54
CA LEU A 56 6.67 9.12 -3.15
C LEU A 56 8.19 9.32 -3.08
N SER A 57 8.63 10.23 -2.21
CA SER A 57 10.02 10.29 -1.78
C SER A 57 10.36 9.09 -0.88
N ASP A 58 11.64 8.86 -0.62
CA ASP A 58 12.05 7.77 0.27
C ASP A 58 11.64 8.05 1.72
N GLN A 59 11.55 9.32 2.12
CA GLN A 59 10.99 9.73 3.41
C GLN A 59 9.49 9.45 3.48
N ASP A 60 8.72 9.77 2.43
CA ASP A 60 7.29 9.47 2.39
C ASP A 60 7.03 7.96 2.53
N ILE A 61 7.88 7.13 1.90
CA ILE A 61 7.78 5.67 2.01
C ILE A 61 7.99 5.23 3.46
N ALA A 62 9.01 5.76 4.14
CA ALA A 62 9.29 5.44 5.54
C ALA A 62 8.14 5.89 6.47
N ASP A 63 7.63 7.11 6.27
CA ASP A 63 6.56 7.67 7.09
C ASP A 63 5.24 6.90 6.92
N VAL A 64 4.88 6.57 5.68
CA VAL A 64 3.71 5.73 5.36
C VAL A 64 3.85 4.36 6.00
N ALA A 65 5.02 3.72 5.89
CA ALA A 65 5.26 2.42 6.46
C ALA A 65 5.16 2.42 7.99
N ALA A 66 5.78 3.39 8.66
CA ALA A 66 5.72 3.55 10.11
C ALA A 66 4.28 3.80 10.59
N TYR A 67 3.52 4.62 9.85
CA TYR A 67 2.12 4.93 10.18
C TYR A 67 1.22 3.69 10.10
N TYR A 68 1.26 2.93 8.99
CA TYR A 68 0.38 1.76 8.82
C TYR A 68 0.80 0.58 9.69
N ALA A 69 2.07 0.45 10.04
CA ALA A 69 2.54 -0.59 10.96
C ALA A 69 1.98 -0.48 12.38
N GLN A 70 1.65 0.74 12.81
CA GLN A 70 1.07 1.01 14.13
C GLN A 70 -0.45 0.82 14.17
N GLN A 71 -1.10 0.64 13.02
CA GLN A 71 -2.54 0.38 13.01
C GLN A 71 -2.85 -1.03 13.48
N ALA A 72 -3.93 -1.19 14.23
CA ALA A 72 -4.43 -2.52 14.57
C ALA A 72 -4.82 -3.28 13.30
N LYS A 73 -4.50 -4.57 13.24
CA LYS A 73 -5.12 -5.46 12.25
C LYS A 73 -6.60 -5.57 12.64
N PRO A 74 -7.54 -5.21 11.76
CA PRO A 74 -8.94 -5.45 12.05
C PRO A 74 -9.18 -6.97 12.18
N ASN A 75 -9.96 -7.34 13.20
CA ASN A 75 -10.33 -8.71 13.52
C ASN A 75 -11.28 -9.31 12.47
#